data_AF-A0A6J4VB26-F1
#
_entry.id   AF-A0A6J4VB26-F1
#
_cell.length_a   1.000
_cell.length_b   1.000
_cell.length_c   1.000
_cell.angle_alpha   90.00
_cell.angle_beta   90.00
_cell.angle_gamma   90.00
#
_symmetry.space_group_name_H-M   'P 1'
#
loop_
_entity.id
_entity.type
_entity.pdbx_description
1 polymer ?
#
loop_
_entity_poly.entity_id
_entity_poly.type
_entity_poly.pdbx_seq_one_letter_code
_entity_poly.pdbx_strand_id
1 'polypeptide(L)' 'MTETIFRFDLLTSDTGSRARRGRITTTRGVVQTPAFMPVGTQATV' A
#
# COMPACT_ATOMS: atom_id res chain seq x y z
N MET A 1 18.83 -14.90 8.21
CA MET A 1 17.38 -14.71 8.47
C MET A 1 16.97 -13.41 7.79
N THR A 2 16.50 -13.48 6.55
CA THR A 2 16.07 -12.30 5.79
C THR A 2 14.64 -11.98 6.19
N GLU A 3 14.45 -11.02 7.09
CA GLU A 3 13.12 -10.43 7.31
C GLU A 3 12.72 -9.64 6.06
N THR A 4 11.69 -10.11 5.37
CA THR A 4 11.05 -9.33 4.31
C THR A 4 10.15 -8.29 4.98
N ILE A 5 10.63 -7.05 5.07
CA ILE A 5 9.92 -5.93 5.72
C ILE A 5 8.78 -5.39 4.86
N PHE A 6 8.65 -5.86 3.62
CA PHE A 6 7.53 -5.55 2.73
C PHE A 6 6.42 -6.60 2.86
N ARG A 7 5.25 -6.19 3.33
CA ARG A 7 4.07 -7.06 3.49
C ARG A 7 2.81 -6.37 2.96
N PHE A 8 2.02 -7.11 2.19
CA PHE A 8 0.69 -6.68 1.76
C PHE A 8 -0.40 -7.47 2.49
N ASP A 9 -1.30 -6.78 3.16
CA ASP A 9 -2.49 -7.33 3.82
C ASP A 9 -3.75 -6.90 3.06
N LEU A 10 -4.53 -7.88 2.58
CA LEU A 10 -5.85 -7.64 2.01
C LEU A 10 -6.87 -7.52 3.15
N LEU A 11 -7.51 -6.36 3.28
CA LEU A 11 -8.48 -6.10 4.35
C LEU A 11 -9.89 -6.48 3.92
N THR A 12 -10.28 -6.10 2.70
CA THR A 12 -11.57 -6.50 2.12
C THR A 12 -11.51 -6.44 0.60
N SER A 13 -12.32 -7.27 -0.04
CA SER A 13 -12.59 -7.26 -1.47
C SER A 13 -14.09 -7.09 -1.70
N ASP A 14 -14.46 -6.36 -2.74
CA ASP A 14 -15.86 -6.28 -3.15
C ASP A 14 -16.27 -7.54 -3.91
N THR A 15 -17.49 -8.03 -3.71
CA THR A 15 -18.00 -9.26 -4.37
C THR A 15 -18.57 -9.00 -5.76
N GLY A 16 -18.98 -7.77 -6.06
CA GLY A 16 -19.56 -7.37 -7.35
C GLY A 16 -18.55 -6.82 -8.37
N SER A 17 -17.31 -6.62 -7.96
CA SER A 17 -16.25 -6.02 -8.78
C SER A 17 -14.87 -6.58 -8.42
N ARG A 18 -13.80 -5.99 -8.97
CA ARG A 18 -12.40 -6.36 -8.68
C ARG A 18 -11.72 -5.40 -7.69
N ALA A 19 -12.51 -4.56 -7.01
CA ALA A 19 -12.00 -3.58 -6.06
C ALA A 19 -11.44 -4.26 -4.80
N ARG A 20 -10.32 -3.72 -4.29
CA ARG A 20 -9.60 -4.25 -3.14
C ARG A 20 -9.17 -3.10 -2.24
N ARG A 21 -9.41 -3.26 -0.94
CA ARG A 21 -8.85 -2.41 0.11
C ARG A 21 -7.81 -3.23 0.86
N GLY A 22 -6.64 -2.64 1.04
CA GLY A 22 -5.53 -3.31 1.69
C GLY A 22 -4.58 -2.35 2.38
N ARG A 23 -3.47 -2.92 2.81
CA ARG A 23 -2.42 -2.21 3.53
C ARG A 23 -1.07 -2.77 3.13
N ILE A 24 -0.11 -1.89 2.85
CA ILE A 24 1.29 -2.25 2.64
C ILE A 24 2.07 -1.77 3.86
N THR A 25 2.73 -2.69 4.56
CA THR A 25 3.67 -2.36 5.62
C THR A 25 5.07 -2.31 5.04
N THR A 26 5.81 -1.24 5.34
CA THR A 26 7.20 -1.02 4.95
C THR A 26 8.03 -0.62 6.16
N THR A 27 9.35 -0.55 6.02
CA THR A 27 10.26 -0.03 7.07
C THR A 27 9.90 1.37 7.54
N ARG A 28 9.35 2.19 6.63
CA ARG A 28 9.02 3.60 6.87
C ARG A 28 7.54 3.84 7.19
N GLY A 29 6.85 2.78 7.61
CA GLY A 29 5.45 2.83 8.02
C GLY A 29 4.50 2.21 7.01
N VAL A 30 3.23 2.59 7.14
CA VAL A 30 2.10 1.89 6.52
C VAL A 30 1.48 2.72 5.40
N VAL A 31 1.31 2.12 4.23
CA VAL A 31 0.59 2.70 3.08
C VAL A 31 -0.79 2.03 2.97
N GLN A 32 -1.88 2.79 3.08
CA GLN A 32 -3.24 2.26 2.85
C GLN A 32 -3.50 2.15 1.35
N THR A 33 -4.13 1.06 0.89
CA THR A 33 -4.53 0.90 -0.52
C THR A 33 -6.06 0.87 -0.66
N PRO A 34 -6.63 1.49 -1.71
CA PRO A 34 -5.96 2.11 -2.87
C PRO A 34 -5.23 3.42 -2.51
N ALA A 35 -4.05 3.63 -3.10
CA ALA A 35 -3.23 4.82 -2.90
C ALA A 35 -3.02 5.53 -4.24
N PHE A 36 -3.19 6.86 -4.25
CA PHE A 36 -2.72 7.73 -5.32
C PHE A 36 -1.57 8.55 -4.74
N MET A 37 -0.35 8.28 -5.21
CA MET A 37 0.85 8.88 -4.62
C MET A 37 1.29 10.11 -5.43
N PRO A 38 1.68 11.22 -4.77
CA PRO A 38 2.22 12.38 -5.46
C PRO A 38 3.58 12.07 -6.09
N VAL A 39 3.90 12.78 -7.18
CA VAL A 39 5.19 12.62 -7.88
C VAL A 39 6.22 13.56 -7.26
N GLY A 40 7.14 13.02 -6.46
CA GLY A 40 8.17 13.81 -5.76
C GLY A 40 9.42 14.14 -6.58
N THR A 41 9.35 14.20 -7.91
CA THR A 41 10.53 14.44 -8.77
C THR A 41 11.21 15.78 -8.50
N GLN A 42 10.49 16.75 -7.94
CA GLN A 42 11.01 18.05 -7.54
C GLN A 42 11.22 18.20 -6.03
N ALA A 43 11.21 17.10 -5.27
CA ALA A 43 11.29 17.09 -3.80
C ALA A 43 10.27 18.00 -3.08
N THR A 44 9.22 18.42 -3.78
CA THR A 44 8.08 19.18 -3.27
C THR A 44 6.79 18.47 -3.66
N VAL A 45 5.77 18.62 -2.82
CA VAL A 45 4.39 18.24 -3.13
C VAL A 45 3.67 19.38 -3.83
#